data_AF-A0A831LA54-F1
#
_entry.id   AF-A0A831LA54-F1
#
_cell.length_a   1.000
_cell.length_b   1.000
_cell.length_c   1.000
_cell.angle_alpha   90.00
_cell.angle_beta   90.00
_cell.angle_gamma   90.00
#
_symmetry.space_group_name_H-M   'P 1'
#
loop_
_entity.id
_entity.type
_entity.pdbx_description
1 polymer ?
#
loop_
_entity_poly.entity_id
_entity_poly.type
_entity_poly.pdbx_seq_one_letter_code
_entity_poly.pdbx_strand_id
1 'polypeptide(L)'
;MKCNAVRRRMHLFYYREISANERERISEHLRDCAQCAKAYTHTRHLMHELTQALMEPRAVTGDATWRRIRANLEKPLQTRPIHLLRLAAAFLIFAIGLGAGLWLNRRQAPPSATTLPQAVVTRSEWNQYLGDLELLLLDTGNKGLPVTVASVPGKQTLDRLLFQNRCLSGVEHISPEAQLILEETSLLLQEIRNHSATFQWDPEWLPRIIAERRMLERIRLLLSGDGPDSRLEAERAPVI
;
A
#
# COMPACT_ATOMS: atom_id res chain seq x y z
N MET A 1 21.50 -20.11 -15.49
CA MET A 1 20.48 -19.15 -15.00
C MET A 1 20.50 -19.08 -13.47
N LYS A 2 20.05 -17.96 -12.87
CA LYS A 2 19.89 -17.85 -11.40
C LYS A 2 18.59 -18.53 -10.94
N CYS A 3 18.61 -19.21 -9.79
CA CYS A 3 17.45 -19.96 -9.26
C CYS A 3 16.17 -19.10 -9.14
N ASN A 4 16.30 -17.84 -8.72
CA ASN A 4 15.16 -16.92 -8.60
C ASN A 4 14.49 -16.62 -9.95
N ALA A 5 15.26 -16.51 -11.03
CA ALA A 5 14.72 -16.30 -12.37
C ALA A 5 13.92 -17.53 -12.84
N VAL A 6 14.46 -18.72 -12.60
CA VAL A 6 13.79 -19.99 -12.92
C VAL A 6 12.50 -20.16 -12.11
N ARG A 7 12.52 -19.88 -10.80
CA ARG A 7 11.32 -19.93 -9.94
C ARG A 7 10.20 -19.01 -10.43
N ARG A 8 10.52 -17.78 -10.81
CA ARG A 8 9.52 -16.82 -11.32
C ARG A 8 8.88 -17.27 -12.63
N ARG A 9 9.62 -17.98 -13.49
CA ARG A 9 9.15 -18.43 -14.81
C ARG A 9 8.68 -19.89 -14.86
N MET A 10 8.65 -20.56 -13.71
CA MET A 10 8.31 -21.99 -13.60
C MET A 10 6.89 -22.31 -14.09
N HIS A 11 5.93 -21.43 -13.82
CA HIS A 11 4.53 -21.60 -14.25
C HIS A 11 4.40 -21.49 -15.77
N LEU A 12 5.05 -20.50 -16.40
CA LEU A 12 5.08 -20.34 -17.86
C LEU A 12 5.79 -21.52 -18.54
N PHE A 13 6.86 -22.03 -17.93
CA PHE A 13 7.54 -23.24 -18.40
C PHE A 13 6.62 -24.47 -18.38
N TYR A 14 5.81 -24.64 -17.33
CA TYR A 14 4.83 -25.72 -17.22
C TYR A 14 3.77 -25.67 -18.32
N TYR A 15 3.18 -24.50 -18.57
CA TYR A 15 2.18 -24.30 -19.63
C TYR A 15 2.76 -24.15 -21.04
N ARG A 16 4.09 -24.24 -21.19
CA ARG A 16 4.83 -24.06 -22.44
C ARG A 16 4.65 -22.66 -23.07
N GLU A 17 4.34 -21.65 -22.27
CA GLU A 17 4.12 -20.26 -22.67
C GLU A 17 5.43 -19.43 -22.73
N ILE A 18 6.57 -20.11 -22.88
CA ILE A 18 7.87 -19.46 -23.06
C ILE A 18 8.55 -19.92 -24.36
N SER A 19 9.47 -19.09 -24.85
CA SER A 19 10.27 -19.35 -26.05
C SER A 19 11.08 -20.65 -25.95
N ALA A 20 11.39 -21.27 -27.09
CA ALA A 20 12.12 -22.54 -27.14
C ALA A 20 13.52 -22.47 -26.49
N ASN A 21 14.28 -21.40 -26.78
CA ASN A 21 15.60 -21.15 -26.19
C ASN A 21 15.51 -21.06 -24.65
N GLU A 22 14.49 -20.35 -24.15
CA GLU A 22 14.31 -20.20 -22.72
C GLU A 22 13.90 -21.51 -22.02
N ARG A 23 13.09 -22.32 -22.69
CA ARG A 23 12.73 -23.67 -22.25
C ARG A 23 13.96 -24.56 -22.12
N GLU A 24 14.89 -24.48 -23.06
CA GLU A 24 16.16 -25.20 -23.00
C GLU A 24 17.04 -24.74 -21.83
N ARG A 25 17.16 -23.43 -21.63
CA ARG A 25 17.91 -22.87 -20.48
C ARG A 25 17.32 -23.26 -19.12
N ILE A 26 15.99 -23.29 -19.02
CA ILE A 26 15.30 -23.73 -17.80
C ILE A 26 15.47 -25.25 -17.62
N SER A 27 15.39 -26.05 -18.68
CA SER A 27 15.56 -27.51 -18.58
C SER A 27 16.99 -27.90 -18.21
N GLU A 28 18.00 -27.20 -18.73
CA GLU A 28 19.40 -27.31 -18.30
C GLU A 28 19.54 -26.99 -16.81
N HIS A 29 19.02 -25.85 -16.35
CA HIS A 29 19.08 -25.49 -14.94
C HIS A 29 18.36 -26.50 -14.02
N LEU A 30 17.22 -27.06 -14.44
CA LEU A 30 16.51 -28.09 -13.67
C LEU A 30 17.30 -29.40 -13.60
N ARG A 31 18.18 -29.70 -14.56
CA ARG A 31 19.11 -30.83 -14.47
C ARG A 31 20.23 -30.56 -13.45
N ASP A 32 20.74 -29.34 -13.43
CA ASP A 32 21.91 -29.00 -12.59
C ASP A 32 21.54 -28.61 -11.15
N CYS A 33 20.33 -28.11 -10.91
CA CYS A 33 19.91 -27.59 -9.61
C CYS A 33 18.82 -28.45 -8.96
N ALA A 34 19.22 -29.32 -8.02
CA ALA A 34 18.32 -30.21 -7.29
C ALA A 34 17.17 -29.48 -6.55
N GLN A 35 17.42 -28.29 -6.00
CA GLN A 35 16.39 -27.51 -5.31
C GLN A 35 15.30 -27.02 -6.26
N CYS A 36 15.67 -26.55 -7.45
CA CYS A 36 14.72 -26.10 -8.46
C CYS A 36 13.98 -27.30 -9.09
N ALA A 37 14.65 -28.43 -9.29
CA ALA A 37 14.00 -29.68 -9.71
C ALA A 37 12.93 -30.16 -8.72
N LYS A 38 13.23 -30.14 -7.42
CA LYS A 38 12.28 -30.49 -6.36
C LYS A 38 11.07 -29.54 -6.33
N ALA A 39 11.29 -28.24 -6.49
CA ALA A 39 10.20 -27.27 -6.56
C ALA A 39 9.31 -27.51 -7.79
N TYR A 40 9.91 -27.75 -8.96
CA TYR A 40 9.19 -28.03 -10.20
C TYR A 40 8.34 -29.30 -10.12
N THR A 41 8.91 -30.39 -9.61
CA THR A 41 8.18 -31.66 -9.42
C THR A 41 7.01 -31.51 -8.47
N HIS A 42 7.17 -30.74 -7.39
CA HIS A 42 6.06 -30.42 -6.48
C HIS A 42 4.95 -29.61 -7.16
N THR A 43 5.27 -28.54 -7.90
CA THR A 43 4.28 -27.78 -8.66
C THR A 43 3.55 -28.66 -9.69
N ARG A 44 4.28 -29.54 -10.39
CA ARG A 44 3.71 -30.47 -11.36
C ARG A 44 2.73 -31.45 -10.71
N HIS A 45 3.05 -31.95 -9.50
CA HIS A 45 2.15 -32.82 -8.74
C HIS A 45 0.85 -32.10 -8.37
N LEU A 46 0.93 -30.89 -7.80
CA LEU A 46 -0.25 -30.10 -7.44
C LEU A 46 -1.15 -29.81 -8.64
N MET A 47 -0.56 -29.45 -9.78
CA MET A 47 -1.32 -29.19 -11.01
C MET A 47 -1.97 -30.46 -11.54
N HIS A 48 -1.32 -31.62 -11.40
CA HIS A 48 -1.89 -32.90 -11.77
C HIS A 48 -3.09 -33.26 -10.89
N GLU A 49 -2.97 -33.11 -9.57
CA GLU A 49 -4.07 -33.34 -8.63
C GLU A 49 -5.26 -32.41 -8.88
N LEU A 50 -5.00 -31.12 -9.15
CA LEU A 50 -6.05 -30.17 -9.53
C LEU A 50 -6.74 -30.58 -10.83
N THR A 51 -5.97 -31.02 -11.83
CA THR A 51 -6.52 -31.50 -13.10
C THR A 51 -7.37 -32.74 -12.89
N GLN A 52 -6.90 -33.71 -12.09
CA GLN A 52 -7.65 -34.90 -11.75
C GLN A 52 -8.94 -34.58 -10.98
N ALA A 53 -8.88 -33.67 -10.01
CA ALA A 53 -10.04 -33.22 -9.24
C ALA A 53 -11.09 -32.53 -10.13
N LEU A 54 -10.67 -31.88 -11.22
CA LEU A 54 -11.57 -31.30 -12.23
C LEU A 54 -12.11 -32.35 -13.22
N MET A 55 -11.34 -33.40 -13.49
CA MET A 55 -11.74 -34.48 -14.41
C MET A 55 -12.61 -35.55 -13.75
N GLU A 56 -12.53 -35.75 -12.44
CA GLU A 56 -13.52 -36.53 -11.71
C GLU A 56 -14.87 -35.83 -11.82
N PRO A 57 -15.82 -36.36 -12.61
CA PRO A 57 -17.16 -35.82 -12.64
C PRO A 57 -17.77 -36.22 -11.31
N ARG A 58 -17.63 -35.37 -10.29
CA ARG A 58 -18.53 -35.44 -9.15
C ARG A 58 -19.92 -35.29 -9.77
N ALA A 59 -20.71 -36.37 -9.70
CA ALA A 59 -22.12 -36.43 -10.09
C ALA A 59 -23.01 -35.51 -9.23
N VAL A 60 -22.47 -34.40 -8.74
CA VAL A 60 -23.23 -33.24 -8.33
C VAL A 60 -23.74 -32.63 -9.62
N THR A 61 -24.97 -33.00 -9.96
CA THR A 61 -25.74 -32.42 -11.06
C THR A 61 -25.47 -30.91 -11.09
N GLY A 62 -24.91 -30.41 -12.21
CA GLY A 62 -24.59 -28.99 -12.37
C GLY A 62 -25.78 -28.10 -11.99
N ASP A 63 -26.99 -28.60 -12.19
CA ASP A 63 -28.26 -27.98 -11.79
C ASP A 63 -28.44 -27.75 -10.28
N ALA A 64 -27.92 -28.62 -9.42
CA ALA A 64 -27.99 -28.44 -7.97
C ALA A 64 -27.02 -27.34 -7.51
N THR A 65 -25.82 -27.30 -8.10
CA THR A 65 -24.84 -26.23 -7.87
C THR A 65 -25.36 -24.90 -8.41
N TRP A 66 -25.92 -24.89 -9.63
CA TRP A 66 -26.47 -23.68 -10.23
C TRP A 66 -27.68 -23.16 -9.48
N ARG A 67 -28.59 -24.03 -9.03
CA ARG A 67 -29.71 -23.64 -8.16
C ARG A 67 -29.22 -22.99 -6.87
N ARG A 68 -28.15 -23.50 -6.26
CA ARG A 68 -27.61 -22.93 -5.02
C ARG A 68 -27.01 -21.53 -5.25
N ILE A 69 -26.29 -21.34 -6.36
CA ILE A 69 -25.73 -20.02 -6.70
C ILE A 69 -26.85 -19.02 -7.02
N ARG A 70 -27.84 -19.43 -7.84
CA ARG A 70 -29.00 -18.59 -8.17
C ARG A 70 -29.81 -18.21 -6.92
N ALA A 71 -30.09 -19.17 -6.04
CA ALA A 71 -30.78 -18.92 -4.77
C ALA A 71 -30.00 -18.01 -3.81
N ASN A 72 -28.68 -17.92 -3.93
CA ASN A 72 -27.87 -16.98 -3.14
C ASN A 72 -27.75 -15.60 -3.79
N LEU A 73 -27.84 -15.50 -5.12
CA LEU A 73 -27.90 -14.22 -5.85
C LEU A 73 -29.28 -13.57 -5.75
N GLU A 74 -30.34 -14.37 -5.71
CA GLU A 74 -31.73 -13.91 -5.62
C GLU A 74 -32.19 -13.61 -4.20
N LYS A 75 -31.38 -13.89 -3.17
CA LYS A 75 -31.72 -13.40 -1.83
C LYS A 75 -31.67 -11.87 -1.90
N PRO A 76 -32.83 -11.17 -1.85
CA PRO A 76 -32.79 -9.74 -1.71
C PRO A 76 -31.96 -9.49 -0.46
N LEU A 77 -31.02 -8.55 -0.55
CA LEU A 77 -30.29 -8.05 0.60
C LEU A 77 -31.34 -7.72 1.65
N GLN A 78 -31.59 -8.65 2.58
CA GLN A 78 -32.42 -8.41 3.74
C GLN A 78 -31.62 -7.41 4.53
N THR A 79 -31.88 -6.13 4.26
CA THR A 79 -31.53 -4.98 5.06
C THR A 79 -32.28 -5.11 6.37
N ARG A 80 -31.90 -6.13 7.16
CA ARG A 80 -32.19 -6.13 8.58
C ARG A 80 -31.60 -4.82 9.09
N PRO A 81 -32.34 -4.04 9.90
CA PRO A 81 -31.90 -2.74 10.40
C PRO A 81 -30.79 -2.87 11.46
N ILE A 82 -29.79 -3.74 11.22
CA ILE A 82 -28.57 -3.89 12.02
C ILE A 82 -27.81 -2.56 12.04
N HIS A 83 -27.95 -1.73 11.00
CA HIS A 83 -27.38 -0.39 10.95
C HIS A 83 -27.96 0.53 12.04
N LEU A 84 -29.26 0.44 12.35
CA LEU A 84 -29.87 1.23 13.43
C LEU A 84 -29.38 0.77 14.80
N LEU A 85 -29.24 -0.54 15.01
CA LEU A 85 -28.70 -1.08 16.25
C LEU A 85 -27.22 -0.69 16.45
N ARG A 86 -26.42 -0.71 15.38
CA ARG A 86 -25.01 -0.27 15.41
C ARG A 86 -24.87 1.23 15.65
N LEU A 87 -25.75 2.05 15.07
CA LEU A 87 -25.79 3.49 15.34
C LEU A 87 -26.14 3.78 16.81
N ALA A 88 -27.14 3.09 17.36
CA ALA A 88 -27.50 3.23 18.76
C ALA A 88 -26.35 2.83 19.71
N ALA A 89 -25.66 1.72 19.42
CA ALA A 89 -24.49 1.29 20.19
C ALA A 89 -23.32 2.29 20.10
N ALA A 90 -23.06 2.83 18.90
CA ALA A 90 -22.01 3.84 18.70
C ALA A 90 -22.31 5.14 19.46
N PHE A 91 -23.57 5.60 19.44
CA PHE A 91 -24.01 6.77 20.23
C PHE A 91 -23.85 6.55 21.73
N LEU A 92 -24.15 5.35 22.22
CA LEU A 92 -24.02 5.02 23.64
C LEU A 92 -22.55 5.01 24.09
N ILE A 93 -21.65 4.43 23.28
CA ILE A 93 -20.20 4.47 23.53
C ILE A 93 -19.68 5.91 23.49
N PHE A 94 -20.13 6.71 22.52
CA PHE A 94 -19.73 8.11 22.38
C PHE A 94 -20.20 8.96 23.57
N ALA A 95 -21.44 8.77 24.03
CA ALA A 95 -21.99 9.47 25.20
C ALA A 95 -21.23 9.10 26.49
N ILE A 96 -20.89 7.82 26.68
CA ILE A 96 -20.07 7.37 27.82
C ILE A 96 -18.66 7.97 27.74
N GLY A 97 -18.05 7.99 26.54
CA GLY A 97 -16.74 8.58 26.30
C GLY A 97 -16.71 10.09 26.58
N LEU A 98 -17.74 10.83 26.15
CA LEU A 98 -17.89 12.26 26.44
C LEU A 98 -18.09 12.53 27.93
N GLY A 99 -18.93 11.74 28.60
CA GLY A 99 -19.16 11.86 30.04
C GLY A 99 -17.90 11.61 30.86
N ALA A 100 -17.16 10.54 30.51
CA ALA A 100 -15.89 10.22 31.15
C ALA A 100 -14.81 11.29 30.86
N GLY A 101 -14.74 11.77 29.61
CA GLY A 101 -13.79 12.81 29.20
C GLY A 101 -14.02 14.14 29.92
N LEU A 102 -15.27 14.60 30.03
CA LEU A 102 -15.61 15.82 30.77
C LEU A 102 -15.35 15.68 32.27
N TRP A 103 -15.61 14.50 32.84
CA TRP A 103 -15.36 14.23 34.25
C TRP A 103 -13.85 14.19 34.58
N LEU A 104 -13.03 13.62 33.70
CA LEU A 104 -11.58 13.62 33.81
C LEU A 104 -10.99 15.01 33.61
N ASN A 105 -11.51 15.80 32.66
CA ASN A 105 -11.09 17.18 32.44
C ASN A 105 -11.36 18.06 33.68
N ARG A 106 -12.46 17.81 34.40
CA ARG A 106 -12.79 18.53 35.64
C ARG A 106 -11.87 18.16 36.82
N ARG A 107 -11.16 17.04 36.77
CA ARG A 107 -10.19 16.61 37.79
C ARG A 107 -8.74 16.96 37.47
N GLN A 108 -8.45 17.41 36.26
CA GLN A 108 -7.13 17.93 35.93
C GLN A 108 -7.04 19.36 36.48
N ALA A 109 -6.53 19.49 37.71
CA ALA A 109 -5.82 20.71 38.09
C ALA A 109 -4.78 20.97 37.00
N PRO A 110 -4.61 22.22 36.52
CA PRO A 110 -3.76 22.54 35.38
C PRO A 110 -2.41 21.89 35.63
N PRO A 111 -2.04 20.83 34.89
CA PRO A 111 -0.74 20.21 35.08
C PRO A 111 0.25 21.32 34.78
N SER A 112 1.07 21.65 35.77
CA SER A 112 2.25 22.49 35.57
C SER A 112 2.89 22.01 34.29
N ALA A 113 2.92 22.88 33.27
CA ALA A 113 3.31 22.56 31.92
C ALA A 113 4.65 21.84 31.96
N THR A 114 4.60 20.51 31.96
CA THR A 114 5.78 19.70 31.75
C THR A 114 5.93 19.77 30.27
N THR A 115 6.68 20.78 29.82
CA THR A 115 7.12 20.97 28.46
C THR A 115 7.78 19.65 28.05
N LEU A 116 6.99 18.76 27.45
CA LEU A 116 7.52 17.59 26.78
C LEU A 116 8.58 18.13 25.82
N PRO A 117 9.79 17.57 25.82
CA PRO A 117 10.84 18.03 24.93
C PRO A 117 10.24 18.03 23.52
N GLN A 118 10.07 19.23 22.96
CA GLN A 118 9.64 19.37 21.58
C GLN A 118 10.66 18.59 20.77
N ALA A 119 10.19 17.50 20.15
CA ALA A 119 11.04 16.70 19.29
C ALA A 119 11.44 17.62 18.14
N VAL A 120 12.68 18.12 18.20
CA VAL A 120 13.27 18.89 17.12
C VAL A 120 13.45 17.91 15.98
N VAL A 121 12.51 17.93 15.04
CA VAL A 121 12.63 17.15 13.82
C VAL A 121 13.87 17.65 13.10
N THR A 122 14.82 16.75 12.93
CA THR A 122 16.07 17.07 12.27
C THR A 122 15.84 17.14 10.76
N ARG A 123 16.55 18.04 10.06
CA ARG A 123 16.53 18.10 8.59
C ARG A 123 16.85 16.73 7.95
N SER A 124 17.63 15.89 8.63
CA SER A 124 17.88 14.51 8.23
C SER A 124 16.64 13.61 8.21
N GLU A 125 15.75 13.71 9.21
CA GLU A 125 14.52 12.93 9.26
C GLU A 125 13.56 13.34 8.14
N TRP A 126 13.49 14.65 7.86
CA TRP A 126 12.73 15.18 6.74
C TRP A 126 13.24 14.65 5.40
N ASN A 127 14.54 14.75 5.16
CA ASN A 127 15.17 14.27 3.92
C ASN A 127 15.02 12.75 3.77
N GLN A 128 15.10 12.01 4.88
CA GLN A 128 14.87 10.56 4.87
C GLN A 128 13.42 10.23 4.48
N TYR A 129 12.43 10.90 5.08
CA TYR A 129 11.02 10.70 4.72
C TYR A 129 10.76 11.01 3.24
N LEU A 130 11.27 12.14 2.74
CA LEU A 130 11.10 12.53 1.35
C LEU A 130 11.79 11.56 0.38
N GLY A 131 12.98 11.07 0.72
CA GLY A 131 13.68 10.06 -0.08
C GLY A 131 12.95 8.72 -0.11
N ASP A 132 12.46 8.24 1.04
CA ASP A 132 11.67 7.00 1.14
C ASP A 132 10.36 7.13 0.34
N LEU A 133 9.73 8.31 0.38
CA LEU A 133 8.53 8.62 -0.39
C LEU A 133 8.80 8.68 -1.90
N GLU A 134 9.85 9.37 -2.33
CA GLU A 134 10.24 9.43 -3.76
C GLU A 134 10.48 8.01 -4.29
N LEU A 135 11.21 7.19 -3.55
CA LEU A 135 11.48 5.81 -3.93
C LEU A 135 10.19 5.00 -4.08
N LEU A 136 9.26 5.13 -3.12
CA LEU A 136 7.95 4.47 -3.21
C LEU A 136 7.19 4.91 -4.46
N LEU A 137 7.12 6.21 -4.75
CA LEU A 137 6.39 6.75 -5.90
C LEU A 137 7.01 6.31 -7.23
N LEU A 138 8.34 6.27 -7.32
CA LEU A 138 9.05 5.78 -8.50
C LEU A 138 8.86 4.28 -8.71
N ASP A 139 8.93 3.47 -7.64
CA ASP A 139 8.73 2.03 -7.76
C ASP A 139 7.29 1.70 -8.14
N THR A 140 6.32 2.37 -7.51
CA THR A 140 4.89 2.16 -7.79
C THR A 140 4.47 2.68 -9.16
N GLY A 141 5.05 3.78 -9.64
CA GLY A 141 4.80 4.32 -10.99
C GLY A 141 5.41 3.48 -12.12
N ASN A 142 6.63 2.94 -11.95
CA ASN A 142 7.32 2.22 -13.03
C ASN A 142 6.93 0.74 -13.15
N LYS A 143 6.62 0.08 -12.04
CA LYS A 143 6.40 -1.38 -11.99
C LYS A 143 4.93 -1.74 -11.78
N GLY A 144 4.04 -0.73 -11.67
CA GLY A 144 2.81 -0.86 -10.91
C GLY A 144 3.13 -1.06 -9.42
N LEU A 145 2.13 -0.95 -8.53
CA LEU A 145 2.34 -1.36 -7.14
C LEU A 145 2.89 -2.78 -7.12
N PRO A 146 4.03 -3.05 -6.45
CA PRO A 146 4.66 -4.35 -6.46
C PRO A 146 3.60 -5.35 -6.03
N VAL A 147 3.24 -6.23 -6.97
CA VAL A 147 2.13 -7.18 -6.92
C VAL A 147 1.78 -7.50 -5.48
N THR A 148 0.74 -6.80 -5.03
CA THR A 148 0.18 -6.72 -3.69
C THR A 148 0.88 -5.80 -2.68
N VAL A 149 0.13 -4.78 -2.23
CA VAL A 149 0.18 -4.22 -0.86
C VAL A 149 0.03 -5.34 0.21
N ALA A 150 -0.32 -6.57 -0.19
CA ALA A 150 -0.27 -7.77 0.64
C ALA A 150 1.12 -8.41 0.75
N SER A 151 2.11 -8.00 -0.05
CA SER A 151 3.51 -8.34 0.23
C SER A 151 3.90 -7.60 1.51
N VAL A 152 4.31 -8.38 2.52
CA VAL A 152 4.67 -7.88 3.86
C VAL A 152 5.58 -6.64 3.82
N PRO A 153 6.58 -6.54 2.91
CA PRO A 153 7.43 -5.34 2.82
C PRO A 153 6.69 -4.09 2.37
N GLY A 154 5.77 -4.19 1.39
CA GLY A 154 5.07 -3.03 0.85
C GLY A 154 4.11 -2.39 1.86
N LYS A 155 3.39 -3.22 2.63
CA LYS A 155 2.50 -2.73 3.70
C LYS A 155 3.28 -2.03 4.82
N GLN A 156 4.39 -2.62 5.24
CA GLN A 156 5.23 -2.06 6.31
C GLN A 156 5.82 -0.70 5.90
N THR A 157 6.30 -0.56 4.67
CA THR A 157 6.79 0.73 4.16
C THR A 157 5.69 1.79 4.14
N LEU A 158 4.49 1.41 3.69
CA LEU A 158 3.35 2.34 3.63
C LEU A 158 2.89 2.80 5.02
N ASP A 159 2.76 1.86 5.97
CA ASP A 159 2.39 2.18 7.35
C ASP A 159 3.46 3.02 8.05
N ARG A 160 4.75 2.77 7.77
CA ARG A 160 5.87 3.58 8.24
C ARG A 160 5.82 5.01 7.70
N LEU A 161 5.59 5.20 6.41
CA LEU A 161 5.50 6.52 5.79
C LEU A 161 4.29 7.30 6.29
N LEU A 162 3.14 6.65 6.48
CA LEU A 162 1.96 7.29 7.09
C LEU A 162 2.23 7.74 8.53
N PHE A 163 2.94 6.92 9.31
CA PHE A 163 3.34 7.27 10.66
C PHE A 163 4.30 8.46 10.66
N GLN A 164 5.36 8.42 9.84
CA GLN A 164 6.33 9.51 9.71
C GLN A 164 5.65 10.80 9.26
N ASN A 165 4.78 10.75 8.26
CA ASN A 165 4.00 11.90 7.79
C ASN A 165 3.22 12.54 8.94
N ARG A 166 2.51 11.73 9.75
CA ARG A 166 1.76 12.24 10.91
C ARG A 166 2.67 12.88 11.96
N CYS A 167 3.85 12.30 12.22
CA CYS A 167 4.83 12.88 13.14
C CYS A 167 5.35 14.22 12.62
N LEU A 168 5.63 14.31 11.32
CA LEU A 168 6.12 15.51 10.67
C LEU A 168 5.04 16.61 10.66
N SER A 169 3.77 16.30 10.37
CA SER A 169 2.68 17.28 10.39
C SER A 169 2.41 17.90 11.77
N GLY A 170 2.95 17.33 12.85
CA GLY A 170 2.79 17.85 14.21
C GLY A 170 3.81 18.92 14.62
N VAL A 171 4.78 19.26 13.75
CA VAL A 171 5.84 20.22 14.07
C VAL A 171 5.35 21.66 13.86
N GLU A 172 5.47 22.51 14.89
CA GLU A 172 4.95 23.89 14.91
C GLU A 172 5.58 24.84 13.87
N HIS A 173 6.74 24.50 13.31
CA HIS A 173 7.54 25.38 12.43
C HIS A 173 7.89 24.73 11.09
N ILE A 174 6.88 24.23 10.39
CA ILE A 174 7.03 23.73 9.01
C ILE A 174 6.67 24.83 8.00
N SER A 175 7.42 24.90 6.90
CA SER A 175 7.10 25.83 5.81
C SER A 175 5.72 25.48 5.22
N PRO A 176 4.93 26.47 4.79
CA PRO A 176 3.57 26.20 4.28
C PRO A 176 3.57 25.24 3.08
N GLU A 177 4.62 25.29 2.25
CA GLU A 177 4.78 24.36 1.14
C GLU A 177 5.03 22.92 1.60
N ALA A 178 5.87 22.72 2.61
CA ALA A 178 6.11 21.42 3.21
C ALA A 178 4.85 20.87 3.88
N GLN A 179 4.05 21.72 4.54
CA GLN A 179 2.75 21.33 5.10
C GLN A 179 1.79 20.84 4.02
N LEU A 180 1.68 21.57 2.89
CA LEU A 180 0.84 21.17 1.76
C LEU A 180 1.27 19.80 1.21
N ILE A 181 2.58 19.57 1.08
CA ILE A 181 3.13 18.29 0.61
C ILE A 181 2.82 17.17 1.59
N LEU A 182 2.92 17.40 2.90
CA LEU A 182 2.52 16.40 3.89
C LEU A 182 1.03 16.04 3.78
N GLU A 183 0.15 17.04 3.63
CA GLU A 183 -1.28 16.80 3.49
C GLU A 183 -1.62 16.01 2.23
N GLU A 184 -1.08 16.43 1.08
CA GLU A 184 -1.28 15.72 -0.19
C GLU A 184 -0.73 14.30 -0.16
N THR A 185 0.46 14.11 0.41
CA THR A 185 1.09 12.79 0.52
C THR A 185 0.36 11.92 1.52
N SER A 186 -0.21 12.48 2.60
CA SER A 186 -1.05 11.71 3.54
C SER A 186 -2.29 11.14 2.84
N LEU A 187 -2.96 11.94 2.01
CA LEU A 187 -4.14 11.53 1.25
C LEU A 187 -3.75 10.47 0.23
N LEU A 188 -2.69 10.70 -0.53
CA LEU A 188 -2.20 9.74 -1.52
C LEU A 188 -1.82 8.40 -0.87
N LEU A 189 -1.07 8.41 0.22
CA LEU A 189 -0.66 7.19 0.93
C LEU A 189 -1.87 6.43 1.49
N GLN A 190 -2.87 7.14 2.02
CA GLN A 190 -4.14 6.53 2.43
C GLN A 190 -4.91 5.95 1.24
N GLU A 191 -4.89 6.64 0.11
CA GLU A 191 -5.58 6.19 -1.09
C GLU A 191 -4.92 4.95 -1.67
N ILE A 192 -3.58 4.90 -1.73
CA ILE A 192 -2.79 3.72 -2.06
C ILE A 192 -3.13 2.55 -1.12
N ARG A 193 -3.24 2.82 0.19
CA ARG A 193 -3.60 1.82 1.19
C ARG A 193 -5.00 1.25 0.96
N ASN A 194 -5.98 2.12 0.72
CA ASN A 194 -7.39 1.75 0.60
C ASN A 194 -7.70 1.11 -0.76
N HIS A 195 -7.08 1.59 -1.84
CA HIS A 195 -7.35 1.17 -3.22
C HIS A 195 -6.40 0.08 -3.72
N SER A 196 -5.72 -0.64 -2.83
CA SER A 196 -4.79 -1.72 -3.20
C SER A 196 -5.37 -2.74 -4.19
N ALA A 197 -6.69 -2.96 -4.18
CA ALA A 197 -7.39 -3.80 -5.15
C ALA A 197 -7.70 -3.07 -6.47
N THR A 198 -8.00 -1.78 -6.43
CA THR A 198 -8.37 -0.95 -7.59
C THR A 198 -7.21 -0.73 -8.56
N PHE A 199 -5.96 -0.77 -8.09
CA PHE A 199 -4.78 -0.76 -8.98
C PHE A 199 -4.71 -1.97 -9.93
N GLN A 200 -5.42 -3.06 -9.62
CA GLN A 200 -5.56 -4.17 -10.57
C GLN A 200 -6.43 -3.81 -11.78
N TRP A 201 -7.29 -2.79 -11.64
CA TRP A 201 -8.31 -2.42 -12.62
C TRP A 201 -7.89 -1.22 -13.46
N ASP A 202 -7.15 -0.26 -12.89
CA ASP A 202 -6.55 0.87 -13.61
C ASP A 202 -5.07 1.05 -13.20
N PRO A 203 -4.12 0.44 -13.91
CA PRO A 203 -2.69 0.58 -13.61
C PRO A 203 -2.16 2.00 -13.90
N GLU A 204 -2.86 2.78 -14.72
CA GLU A 204 -2.49 4.14 -15.11
C GLU A 204 -3.00 5.21 -14.12
N TRP A 205 -3.79 4.82 -13.12
CA TRP A 205 -4.33 5.76 -12.13
C TRP A 205 -3.22 6.46 -11.33
N LEU A 206 -2.23 5.71 -10.84
CA LEU A 206 -1.16 6.26 -10.00
C LEU A 206 -0.19 7.16 -10.79
N PRO A 207 0.35 6.73 -11.95
CA PRO A 207 1.20 7.59 -12.76
C PRO A 207 0.50 8.90 -13.13
N ARG A 208 -0.81 8.84 -13.43
CA ARG A 208 -1.62 10.01 -13.76
C ARG A 208 -1.73 10.98 -12.59
N ILE A 209 -2.06 10.50 -11.38
CA ILE A 209 -2.12 11.38 -10.19
C ILE A 209 -0.74 11.96 -9.85
N ILE A 210 0.32 11.16 -9.94
CA ILE A 210 1.70 11.64 -9.69
C ILE A 210 2.07 12.75 -10.68
N ALA A 211 1.73 12.58 -11.96
CA ALA A 211 1.99 13.55 -13.02
C ALA A 211 1.13 14.81 -12.86
N GLU A 212 -0.18 14.66 -12.67
CA GLU A 212 -1.12 15.78 -12.49
C GLU A 212 -0.74 16.67 -11.31
N ARG A 213 -0.32 16.08 -10.19
CA ARG A 213 0.07 16.83 -8.98
C ARG A 213 1.53 17.27 -8.96
N ARG A 214 2.33 16.91 -9.98
CA ARG A 214 3.78 17.17 -10.05
C ARG A 214 4.53 16.82 -8.75
N MET A 215 4.10 15.77 -8.04
CA MET A 215 4.59 15.49 -6.67
C MET A 215 6.08 15.21 -6.63
N LEU A 216 6.62 14.45 -7.60
CA LEU A 216 8.05 14.13 -7.65
C LEU A 216 8.93 15.37 -7.82
N GLU A 217 8.47 16.36 -8.59
CA GLU A 217 9.21 17.61 -8.78
C GLU A 217 9.25 18.43 -7.49
N ARG A 218 8.12 18.56 -6.80
CA ARG A 218 8.02 19.26 -5.52
C ARG A 218 8.84 18.60 -4.42
N ILE A 219 8.81 17.27 -4.34
CA ILE A 219 9.66 16.50 -3.42
C ILE A 219 11.15 16.77 -3.69
N ARG A 220 11.56 16.80 -4.97
CA ARG A 220 12.94 17.11 -5.35
C ARG A 220 13.35 18.54 -5.00
N LEU A 221 12.48 19.53 -5.21
CA LEU A 221 12.75 20.91 -4.80
C LEU A 221 12.99 21.01 -3.29
N LEU A 222 12.17 20.35 -2.49
CA LEU A 222 12.37 20.29 -1.03
C LEU A 222 13.65 19.55 -0.63
N LEU A 223 14.00 18.45 -1.30
CA LEU A 223 15.21 17.67 -1.05
C LEU A 223 16.48 18.46 -1.38
N SER A 224 16.48 19.20 -2.49
CA SER A 224 17.61 20.03 -2.92
C SER A 224 17.90 21.18 -1.95
N GLY A 225 16.94 21.55 -1.10
CA GLY A 225 17.08 22.70 -0.20
C GLY A 225 16.98 24.05 -0.90
N ASP A 226 16.83 24.06 -2.23
CA ASP A 226 16.52 25.22 -3.06
C ASP A 226 15.02 25.51 -2.95
N GLY A 227 14.55 25.83 -1.75
CA GLY A 227 13.18 26.29 -1.56
C GLY A 227 12.96 27.58 -2.37
N PRO A 228 11.74 27.87 -2.85
CA PRO A 228 11.44 29.10 -3.59
C PRO A 228 11.81 30.38 -2.81
N ASP A 229 11.87 30.30 -1.48
CA ASP A 229 12.34 31.40 -0.61
C ASP A 229 13.83 31.74 -0.81
N SER A 230 14.68 30.76 -1.14
CA SER A 230 16.10 31.01 -1.43
C SER A 230 16.31 31.74 -2.77
N ARG A 231 15.38 31.59 -3.72
CA ARG A 231 15.35 32.38 -4.96
C ARG A 231 14.78 33.79 -4.76
N LEU A 232 13.82 33.97 -3.85
CA LEU A 232 13.25 35.27 -3.52
C LEU A 232 14.15 36.11 -2.60
N GLU A 233 15.01 35.51 -1.77
CA GLU A 233 16.01 36.23 -0.98
C GLU A 233 17.19 36.73 -1.83
N ALA A 234 17.57 36.00 -2.89
CA ALA A 234 18.61 36.45 -3.82
C ALA A 234 18.21 37.70 -4.64
N GLU A 235 16.91 37.94 -4.84
CA GLU A 235 16.38 39.16 -5.49
C GLU A 235 16.14 40.32 -4.50
N ARG A 236 16.25 40.10 -3.18
CA ARG A 236 16.09 41.14 -2.15
C ARG A 236 17.39 41.62 -1.53
N ALA A 237 18.53 41.07 -1.92
CA ALA A 237 19.82 41.65 -1.58
C ALA A 237 19.94 43.02 -2.25
N PRO A 238 20.02 44.14 -1.52
CA PRO A 238 20.30 45.43 -2.13
C PRO A 238 21.68 45.33 -2.78
N VAL A 239 21.74 45.62 -4.07
CA VAL A 239 23.00 45.88 -4.77
C VAL A 239 23.66 47.05 -4.04
N ILE A 240 24.75 46.75 -3.32
CA ILE A 240 25.70 47.75 -2.80
C ILE A 240 26.76 47.95 -3.88
#